data_AF-A0A291HNG8-F1
#
_entry.id   AF-A0A291HNG8-F1
#
_cell.length_a   1.000
_cell.length_b   1.000
_cell.length_c   1.000
_cell.angle_alpha   90.00
_cell.angle_beta   90.00
_cell.angle_gamma   90.00
#
_symmetry.space_group_name_H-M   'P 1'
#
loop_
_entity.id
_entity.type
_entity.pdbx_description
1 polymer ?
#
loop_
_entity_poly.entity_id
_entity_poly.type
_entity_poly.pdbx_seq_one_letter_code
_entity_poly.pdbx_strand_id
1 'polypeptide(L)'
;MSTKRSLRSQAPVALMLATLAGGSHAETRYLDCVLHNEESKNNTLHIIIDDDSDKAEVVQHLGTSECIKDRSCPTQLFNKEVLPTFIRLSKSSITSFSSYVHTIEIDRTNLQTVVHLNIDIDESSSNPKMKSHNTWVGHCDLQANPAKKLL
;
A
#
# COMPACT_ATOMS: atom_id res chain seq x y z
N MET A 1 24.28 -2.41 75.29
CA MET A 1 24.53 -2.91 73.92
C MET A 1 23.20 -3.33 73.31
N SER A 2 22.95 -2.93 72.06
CA SER A 2 22.11 -3.58 71.01
C SER A 2 20.63 -3.92 71.30
N THR A 3 19.65 -3.65 70.42
CA THR A 3 19.60 -2.99 69.11
C THR A 3 18.11 -2.70 68.80
N LYS A 4 17.81 -1.48 68.31
CA LYS A 4 16.52 -1.12 67.71
C LYS A 4 16.41 -1.74 66.31
N ARG A 5 15.33 -2.45 65.98
CA ARG A 5 14.98 -2.83 64.59
C ARG A 5 13.95 -1.84 64.04
N SER A 6 14.37 -1.14 62.98
CA SER A 6 13.58 -0.19 62.20
C SER A 6 12.95 -0.93 61.01
N LEU A 7 11.62 -0.93 60.90
CA LEU A 7 10.90 -1.37 59.71
C LEU A 7 10.82 -0.19 58.73
N ARG A 8 11.49 -0.33 57.58
CA ARG A 8 11.33 0.58 56.44
C ARG A 8 10.09 0.16 55.65
N SER A 9 9.04 0.96 55.73
CA SER A 9 7.88 0.93 54.85
C SER A 9 8.30 1.32 53.44
N GLN A 10 8.24 0.38 52.50
CA GLN A 10 8.44 0.66 51.08
C GLN A 10 7.12 1.21 50.51
N ALA A 11 7.17 2.43 49.99
CA ALA A 11 6.05 3.01 49.26
C ALA A 11 5.98 2.42 47.84
N PRO A 12 4.78 2.19 47.27
CA PRO A 12 4.63 1.65 45.94
C PRO A 12 5.07 2.66 44.88
N VAL A 13 5.85 2.16 43.92
CA VAL A 13 6.22 2.85 42.68
C VAL A 13 4.94 3.06 41.86
N ALA A 14 4.49 4.31 41.75
CA ALA A 14 3.41 4.69 40.86
C ALA A 14 3.92 4.66 39.41
N LEU A 15 3.70 3.53 38.73
CA LEU A 15 3.93 3.39 37.30
C LEU A 15 2.78 4.09 36.56
N MET A 16 2.95 5.38 36.25
CA MET A 16 2.08 6.10 35.33
C MET A 16 2.28 5.52 33.92
N LEU A 17 1.45 4.53 33.54
CA LEU A 17 1.24 4.20 32.14
C LEU A 17 0.49 5.38 31.50
N ALA A 18 1.24 6.30 30.89
CA ALA A 18 0.70 7.21 29.91
C ALA A 18 0.20 6.37 28.73
N THR A 19 -1.09 6.09 28.71
CA THR A 19 -1.79 5.57 27.54
C THR A 19 -1.61 6.58 26.41
N LEU A 20 -0.71 6.30 25.46
CA LEU A 20 -0.80 6.90 24.13
C LEU A 20 -2.06 6.35 23.46
N ALA A 21 -3.21 6.92 23.83
CA ALA A 21 -4.41 6.88 23.00
C ALA A 21 -4.19 7.87 21.86
N GLY A 22 -3.23 7.58 20.98
CA GLY A 22 -3.19 8.17 19.66
C GLY A 22 -4.32 7.51 18.87
N GLY A 23 -5.51 8.12 18.90
CA GLY A 23 -6.61 7.70 18.06
C GLY A 23 -6.10 7.63 16.63
N SER A 24 -6.14 6.44 16.04
CA SER A 24 -6.04 6.30 14.60
C SER A 24 -7.27 7.02 14.05
N HIS A 25 -7.09 8.25 13.58
CA HIS A 25 -8.12 8.88 12.78
C HIS A 25 -8.19 8.07 11.49
N ALA A 26 -9.26 7.30 11.34
CA ALA A 26 -9.63 6.65 10.09
C ALA A 26 -9.66 7.72 9.00
N GLU A 27 -8.59 7.84 8.24
CA GLU A 27 -8.45 8.85 7.20
C GLU A 27 -8.34 8.16 5.86
N THR A 28 -9.31 8.42 4.98
CA THR A 28 -9.20 8.03 3.58
C THR A 28 -8.26 8.99 2.87
N ARG A 29 -7.15 8.46 2.38
CA ARG A 29 -6.13 9.17 1.60
C ARG A 29 -6.30 8.89 0.12
N TYR A 30 -6.05 9.93 -0.68
CA TYR A 30 -6.09 9.87 -2.14
C TYR A 30 -4.70 10.22 -2.66
N LEU A 31 -4.11 9.31 -3.43
CA LEU A 31 -2.78 9.48 -4.00
C LEU A 31 -2.88 9.42 -5.52
N ASP A 32 -2.35 10.45 -6.18
CA ASP A 32 -2.20 10.50 -7.63
C ASP A 32 -0.72 10.34 -7.97
N CYS A 33 -0.35 9.23 -8.60
CA CYS A 33 1.04 8.88 -8.88
C CYS A 33 1.31 8.87 -10.38
N VAL A 34 2.25 9.71 -10.83
CA VAL A 34 2.73 9.69 -12.22
C VAL A 34 3.93 8.75 -12.28
N LEU A 35 3.80 7.68 -13.06
CA LEU A 35 4.78 6.62 -13.18
C LEU A 35 5.48 6.66 -14.54
N HIS A 36 6.75 6.28 -14.54
CA HIS A 36 7.57 6.11 -15.71
C HIS A 36 8.23 4.72 -15.69
N ASN A 37 8.36 4.09 -16.86
CA ASN A 37 9.23 2.91 -17.06
C ASN A 37 10.47 3.27 -17.88
N GLU A 38 11.34 2.29 -18.09
CA GLU A 38 12.55 2.42 -18.92
C GLU A 38 12.24 2.84 -20.38
N GLU A 39 11.03 2.54 -20.87
CA GLU A 39 10.56 2.94 -22.20
C GLU A 39 9.93 4.34 -22.25
N SER A 40 9.99 5.12 -21.15
CA SER A 40 9.39 6.47 -21.03
C SER A 40 7.88 6.52 -21.30
N LYS A 41 7.17 5.39 -21.13
CA LYS A 41 5.70 5.36 -21.18
C LYS A 41 5.16 5.87 -19.85
N ASN A 42 4.34 6.92 -19.92
CA ASN A 42 3.68 7.47 -18.75
C ASN A 42 2.45 6.63 -18.40
N ASN A 43 2.31 6.32 -17.12
CA ASN A 43 1.15 5.67 -16.53
C ASN A 43 0.72 6.49 -15.31
N THR A 44 -0.57 6.62 -15.07
CA THR A 44 -1.07 7.31 -13.88
C THR A 44 -1.82 6.33 -13.01
N LEU A 45 -1.48 6.29 -11.72
CA LEU A 45 -2.25 5.56 -10.71
C LEU A 45 -3.03 6.54 -9.85
N HIS A 46 -4.29 6.22 -9.62
CA HIS A 46 -5.09 6.84 -8.56
C HIS A 46 -5.36 5.77 -7.50
N ILE A 47 -4.94 6.05 -6.27
CA ILE A 47 -5.00 5.11 -5.16
C ILE A 47 -5.84 5.73 -4.05
N ILE A 48 -6.87 5.01 -3.63
CA ILE A 48 -7.69 5.34 -2.48
C ILE A 48 -7.32 4.36 -1.36
N ILE A 49 -6.78 4.90 -0.27
CA ILE A 49 -6.34 4.15 0.90
C ILE A 49 -7.18 4.60 2.09
N ASP A 50 -8.02 3.72 2.61
CA ASP A 50 -8.62 3.92 3.93
C ASP A 50 -7.78 3.20 4.96
N ASP A 51 -7.27 3.93 5.95
CA ASP A 51 -6.41 3.40 7.00
C ASP A 51 -7.08 2.25 7.79
N ASP A 52 -8.41 2.20 7.88
CA ASP A 52 -9.16 1.15 8.59
C ASP A 52 -9.46 -0.10 7.75
N SER A 53 -9.37 -0.01 6.43
CA SER A 53 -9.63 -1.12 5.51
C SER A 53 -8.42 -2.04 5.35
N ASP A 54 -8.63 -3.34 5.13
CA ASP A 54 -7.58 -4.28 4.70
C ASP A 54 -7.30 -4.19 3.19
N LYS A 55 -8.03 -3.34 2.48
CA LYS A 55 -7.98 -3.17 1.03
C LYS A 55 -7.76 -1.73 0.62
N ALA A 56 -7.16 -1.56 -0.55
CA ALA A 56 -7.08 -0.29 -1.25
C ALA A 56 -7.76 -0.40 -2.62
N GLU A 57 -8.42 0.66 -3.03
CA GLU A 57 -8.97 0.81 -4.38
C GLU A 57 -7.93 1.51 -5.26
N VAL A 58 -7.63 0.90 -6.40
CA VAL A 58 -6.64 1.42 -7.35
C VAL A 58 -7.28 1.50 -8.73
N VAL A 59 -7.20 2.68 -9.33
CA VAL A 59 -7.53 2.91 -10.74
C VAL A 59 -6.23 3.16 -11.48
N GLN A 60 -5.94 2.33 -12.49
CA GLN A 60 -4.71 2.41 -13.27
C GLN A 60 -4.98 2.89 -14.70
N HIS A 61 -4.23 3.89 -15.15
CA HIS A 61 -4.37 4.52 -16.46
C HIS A 61 -3.13 4.34 -17.32
N LEU A 62 -3.15 3.30 -18.17
CA LEU A 62 -2.15 3.11 -19.21
C LEU A 62 -2.46 3.98 -20.44
N GLY A 63 -1.65 5.02 -20.70
CA GLY A 63 -1.69 5.79 -21.95
C GLY A 63 -2.89 6.74 -22.10
N THR A 64 -3.38 6.92 -23.34
CA THR A 64 -4.45 7.86 -23.73
C THR A 64 -5.85 7.22 -23.78
N SER A 65 -6.16 6.35 -22.82
CA SER A 65 -7.42 5.61 -22.80
C SER A 65 -8.64 6.55 -22.73
N GLU A 66 -9.69 6.26 -23.51
CA GLU A 66 -10.95 7.02 -23.48
C GLU A 66 -11.66 6.94 -22.12
N CYS A 67 -11.47 5.86 -21.36
CA CYS A 67 -12.07 5.72 -20.03
C CYS A 67 -11.54 6.75 -19.01
N ILE A 68 -10.42 7.42 -19.32
CA ILE A 68 -9.87 8.52 -18.51
C ILE A 68 -10.80 9.74 -18.53
N LYS A 69 -11.40 10.05 -19.68
CA LYS A 69 -12.26 11.23 -19.84
C LYS A 69 -13.53 11.11 -19.01
N ASP A 70 -14.10 9.92 -18.98
CA ASP A 70 -15.37 9.63 -18.29
C ASP A 70 -15.17 9.00 -16.91
N ARG A 71 -13.92 8.83 -16.45
CA ARG A 71 -13.56 8.12 -15.20
C ARG A 71 -14.22 6.75 -15.06
N SER A 72 -14.45 6.07 -16.19
CA SER A 72 -15.12 4.77 -16.25
C SER A 72 -14.13 3.60 -16.18
N CYS A 73 -12.84 3.87 -15.99
CA CYS A 73 -11.84 2.83 -15.91
C CYS A 73 -12.12 1.91 -14.72
N PRO A 74 -12.01 0.58 -14.90
CA PRO A 74 -12.36 -0.37 -13.85
C PRO A 74 -11.44 -0.21 -12.66
N THR A 75 -12.03 0.01 -11.49
CA THR A 75 -11.31 0.00 -10.21
C THR A 75 -10.88 -1.42 -9.87
N GLN A 76 -9.69 -1.55 -9.33
CA GLN A 76 -9.12 -2.80 -8.87
C GLN A 76 -8.90 -2.74 -7.36
N LEU A 77 -9.33 -3.79 -6.67
CA LEU A 77 -9.05 -3.96 -5.24
C LEU A 77 -7.71 -4.66 -5.05
N PHE A 78 -6.89 -4.11 -4.16
CA PHE A 78 -5.62 -4.67 -3.72
C PHE A 78 -5.69 -4.96 -2.23
N ASN A 79 -5.04 -6.05 -1.81
CA ASN A 79 -4.81 -6.31 -0.40
C ASN A 79 -3.73 -5.34 0.10
N LYS A 80 -3.98 -4.70 1.24
CA LYS A 80 -3.12 -3.67 1.82
C LYS A 80 -2.37 -4.24 3.03
N GLU A 81 -1.05 -4.11 3.01
CA GLU A 81 -0.17 -4.35 4.15
C GLU A 81 0.52 -3.04 4.51
N VAL A 82 0.45 -2.62 5.78
CA VAL A 82 1.06 -1.38 6.25
C VAL A 82 2.29 -1.70 7.08
N LEU A 83 3.46 -1.33 6.56
CA LEU A 83 4.73 -1.37 7.25
C LEU A 83 5.07 0.04 7.79
N PRO A 84 6.02 0.19 8.73
CA PRO A 84 6.32 1.49 9.34
C PRO A 84 6.61 2.61 8.34
N THR A 85 7.30 2.30 7.24
CA THR A 85 7.70 3.29 6.21
C THR A 85 6.97 3.11 4.88
N PHE A 86 6.42 1.92 4.61
CA PHE A 86 5.84 1.56 3.32
C PHE A 86 4.41 1.08 3.44
N ILE A 87 3.58 1.39 2.45
CA ILE A 87 2.34 0.66 2.20
C ILE A 87 2.58 -0.26 1.01
N ARG A 88 2.31 -1.55 1.21
CA ARG A 88 2.39 -2.56 0.15
C ARG A 88 1.00 -2.98 -0.26
N LEU A 89 0.66 -2.76 -1.52
CA LEU A 89 -0.57 -3.21 -2.13
C LEU A 89 -0.26 -4.39 -3.03
N SER A 90 -0.97 -5.50 -2.85
CA SER A 90 -0.75 -6.71 -3.64
C SER A 90 -2.05 -7.26 -4.22
N LYS A 91 -1.97 -7.68 -5.49
CA LYS A 91 -3.04 -8.41 -6.17
C LYS A 91 -2.41 -9.53 -6.97
N SER A 92 -2.78 -10.76 -6.63
CA SER A 92 -2.46 -11.94 -7.41
C SER A 92 -3.67 -12.35 -8.25
N SER A 93 -3.41 -12.88 -9.43
CA SER A 93 -4.43 -13.46 -10.27
C SER A 93 -3.82 -14.62 -11.04
N ILE A 94 -4.59 -15.69 -11.11
CA ILE A 94 -4.19 -16.94 -11.73
C ILE A 94 -5.24 -17.25 -12.79
N THR A 95 -4.80 -17.37 -14.03
CA THR A 95 -5.58 -17.90 -15.13
C THR A 95 -5.11 -19.33 -15.43
N SER A 96 -5.80 -20.03 -16.33
CA SER A 96 -5.41 -21.39 -16.73
C SER A 96 -4.02 -21.50 -17.35
N PHE A 97 -3.43 -20.39 -17.81
CA PHE A 97 -2.17 -20.37 -18.57
C PHE A 97 -1.14 -19.37 -18.03
N SER A 98 -1.51 -18.55 -17.05
CA SER A 98 -0.60 -17.54 -16.50
C SER A 98 -0.96 -17.18 -15.07
N SER A 99 0.06 -16.85 -14.29
CA SER A 99 -0.10 -16.17 -13.02
C SER A 99 0.55 -14.79 -13.13
N TYR A 100 -0.12 -13.78 -12.59
CA TYR A 100 0.47 -12.47 -12.44
C TYR A 100 0.35 -11.98 -11.01
N VAL A 101 1.44 -11.38 -10.54
CA VAL A 101 1.53 -10.71 -9.25
C VAL A 101 1.82 -9.25 -9.52
N HIS A 102 0.86 -8.41 -9.13
CA HIS A 102 0.97 -6.97 -9.22
C HIS A 102 1.17 -6.42 -7.80
N THR A 103 2.30 -5.77 -7.59
CA THR A 103 2.66 -5.15 -6.32
C THR A 103 2.88 -3.66 -6.52
N ILE A 104 2.32 -2.85 -5.64
CA ILE A 104 2.54 -1.40 -5.56
C ILE A 104 3.12 -1.12 -4.18
N GLU A 105 4.29 -0.51 -4.12
CA GLU A 105 4.96 -0.12 -2.89
C GLU A 105 5.01 1.40 -2.82
N ILE A 106 4.47 1.96 -1.74
CA ILE A 106 4.34 3.40 -1.52
C ILE A 106 5.19 3.77 -0.31
N ASP A 107 6.27 4.51 -0.52
CA ASP A 107 7.05 5.14 0.53
C ASP A 107 6.23 6.31 1.10
N ARG A 108 5.78 6.17 2.34
CA ARG A 108 4.97 7.19 3.01
C ARG A 108 5.75 8.45 3.36
N THR A 109 7.07 8.34 3.47
CA THR A 109 7.96 9.43 3.87
C THR A 109 8.25 10.34 2.68
N ASN A 110 8.55 9.72 1.54
CA ASN A 110 8.97 10.43 0.33
C ASN A 110 7.87 10.49 -0.73
N LEU A 111 6.66 9.95 -0.46
CA LEU A 111 5.56 9.79 -1.41
C LEU A 111 6.02 9.18 -2.75
N GLN A 112 7.01 8.29 -2.70
CA GLN A 112 7.51 7.60 -3.87
C GLN A 112 6.73 6.30 -4.06
N THR A 113 6.36 5.99 -5.30
CA THR A 113 5.71 4.72 -5.63
C THR A 113 6.54 3.90 -6.60
N VAL A 114 6.64 2.61 -6.30
CA VAL A 114 7.23 1.60 -7.18
C VAL A 114 6.18 0.55 -7.48
N VAL A 115 6.00 0.25 -8.76
CA VAL A 115 5.07 -0.77 -9.24
C VAL A 115 5.88 -1.90 -9.85
N HIS A 116 5.64 -3.12 -9.37
CA HIS A 116 6.20 -4.34 -9.93
C HIS A 116 5.09 -5.20 -10.52
N LEU A 117 5.22 -5.55 -11.80
CA LEU A 117 4.39 -6.54 -12.47
C LEU A 117 5.24 -7.76 -12.80
N ASN A 118 4.95 -8.87 -12.13
CA ASN A 118 5.55 -10.17 -12.43
C ASN A 118 4.51 -11.01 -13.15
N ILE A 119 4.85 -11.52 -14.33
CA ILE A 119 4.00 -12.45 -15.10
C ILE A 119 4.79 -13.73 -15.29
N ASP A 120 4.21 -14.85 -14.86
CA ASP A 120 4.70 -16.21 -15.11
C ASP A 120 3.69 -16.90 -16.02
N ILE A 121 4.08 -17.20 -17.25
CA ILE A 121 3.24 -17.86 -18.25
C ILE A 121 3.64 -19.34 -18.30
N ASP A 122 2.71 -20.22 -17.98
CA ASP A 122 2.88 -21.66 -18.05
C ASP A 122 2.24 -22.15 -19.36
N GLU A 123 2.98 -22.08 -20.46
CA GLU A 123 2.55 -22.70 -21.71
C GLU A 123 2.68 -24.22 -21.56
N SER A 124 1.55 -24.93 -21.57
CA SER A 124 1.42 -26.37 -21.35
C SER A 124 2.00 -27.26 -22.47
N SER A 125 3.18 -26.96 -23.02
CA SER A 125 3.83 -27.79 -24.03
C SER A 125 5.36 -27.59 -24.07
N SER A 126 6.09 -28.56 -23.52
CA SER A 126 7.50 -28.89 -23.81
C SER A 126 8.60 -27.79 -23.74
N ASN A 127 8.42 -26.75 -22.89
CA ASN A 127 9.28 -25.57 -22.63
C ASN A 127 9.17 -24.42 -23.66
N PRO A 128 9.03 -23.15 -23.24
CA PRO A 128 9.59 -22.55 -22.01
C PRO A 128 8.61 -21.79 -21.10
N LYS A 129 8.93 -21.74 -19.79
CA LYS A 129 8.36 -20.79 -18.83
C LYS A 129 8.83 -19.38 -19.17
N MET A 130 7.96 -18.55 -19.72
CA MET A 130 8.27 -17.16 -19.97
C MET A 130 7.94 -16.34 -18.73
N LYS A 131 8.99 -15.80 -18.09
CA LYS A 131 8.86 -14.86 -16.97
C LYS A 131 9.15 -13.46 -17.50
N SER A 132 8.20 -12.54 -17.33
CA SER A 132 8.43 -11.13 -17.57
C SER A 132 8.33 -10.35 -16.27
N HIS A 133 9.24 -9.40 -16.09
CA HIS A 133 9.26 -8.48 -14.96
C HIS A 133 9.30 -7.05 -15.50
N ASN A 134 8.28 -6.27 -15.18
CA ASN A 134 8.24 -4.84 -15.49
C ASN A 134 8.17 -4.03 -14.21
N THR A 135 8.98 -2.98 -14.13
CA THR A 135 8.98 -2.04 -13.01
C THR A 135 8.67 -0.63 -13.51
N TRP A 136 7.78 0.06 -12.81
CA TRP A 136 7.54 1.49 -12.99
C TRP A 136 7.82 2.22 -11.70
N VAL A 137 8.38 3.41 -11.80
CA VAL A 137 8.71 4.27 -10.65
C VAL A 137 8.08 5.63 -10.85
N GLY A 138 7.57 6.21 -9.78
CA GLY A 138 6.98 7.53 -9.82
C GLY A 138 6.89 8.21 -8.46
N HIS A 139 6.38 9.43 -8.49
CA HIS A 139 6.08 10.21 -7.30
C HIS A 139 4.58 10.42 -7.22
N CYS A 140 4.06 10.47 -5.99
CA CYS A 140 2.65 10.69 -5.71
C CYS A 140 2.41 12.04 -5.07
N ASP A 141 1.31 12.66 -5.47
CA ASP A 141 0.78 13.82 -4.79
C ASP A 141 -0.41 13.40 -3.91
N LEU A 142 -0.43 13.90 -2.67
CA LEU A 142 -1.60 13.79 -1.79
C LEU A 142 -2.67 14.76 -2.27
N GLN A 143 -3.82 14.22 -2.68
CA GLN A 143 -4.96 15.03 -3.09
C GLN A 143 -5.90 15.29 -1.91
N ALA A 144 -6.41 16.51 -1.82
CA ALA A 144 -7.45 16.85 -0.86
C ALA A 144 -8.78 16.20 -1.27
N ASN A 145 -9.22 15.23 -0.44
CA ASN A 145 -10.48 14.48 -0.45
C ASN A 145 -11.55 14.91 -1.49
N PRO A 146 -11.56 14.33 -2.70
CA PRO A 146 -12.66 14.51 -3.65
C PRO A 146 -13.79 13.52 -3.31
N ALA A 147 -14.51 13.78 -2.22
CA ALA A 147 -15.84 13.23 -1.88
C ALA A 147 -16.22 11.81 -2.39
N LYS A 148 -16.29 10.85 -1.44
CA LYS A 148 -16.93 9.50 -1.47
C LYS A 148 -16.11 8.39 -2.17
N LYS A 149 -16.07 7.14 -1.70
CA LYS A 149 -16.34 6.40 -0.45
C LYS A 149 -15.94 4.95 -0.82
N LEU A 150 -15.15 4.25 -0.01
CA LEU A 150 -15.03 2.79 -0.16
C LEU A 150 -16.40 2.17 0.18
N LEU A 151 -16.92 1.32 -0.72
CA LEU A 151 -18.21 0.64 -0.60
C LEU A 151 -18.20 -0.45 0.46
#